data_AF-A0ABD6M2L1-F1
#
_entry.id   AF-A0ABD6M2L1-F1
#
_cell.length_a   1.000
_cell.length_b   1.000
_cell.length_c   1.000
_cell.angle_alpha   90.00
_cell.angle_beta   90.00
_cell.angle_gamma   90.00
#
_symmetry.space_group_name_H-M   'P 1'
#
loop_
_entity.id
_entity.type
_entity.pdbx_description
1 polymer ?
#
loop_
_entity_poly.entity_id
_entity_poly.type
_entity_poly.pdbx_seq_one_letter_code
_entity_poly.pdbx_strand_id
1 'polypeptide(L)'
;MIQYLNVFFYDIYPYLCGTVFILGSWLRYDYGQYTWRASSSQMLDKRGMVLWSNLFHIGILGIFFGHLFGMLTPHWMYAWFLPIAVKQQMAMIAGGICGVLTLVGGAGLLVRRLTNSRIRATSSTADILILCVLLVQCILGLTTIPFSAQHPDGSEMLKLVGWAQSVVTFQGGASAHLDGVALIFRVHLVLGMTIFLLFPFTRLVHVWSAPVEYFTRRNQIVRSRR
;
A
#
# COMPACT_ATOMS: atom_id res chain seq x y z
N MET A 1 -0.82 -27.11 13.37
CA MET A 1 -0.92 -26.57 12.00
C MET A 1 -1.24 -25.07 12.00
N ILE A 2 -2.26 -24.60 12.72
CA ILE A 2 -2.64 -23.18 12.78
C ILE A 2 -1.54 -22.29 13.38
N GLN A 3 -0.90 -22.71 14.48
CA GLN A 3 0.19 -21.94 15.09
C GLN A 3 1.41 -21.78 14.18
N TYR A 4 1.76 -22.83 13.43
CA TYR A 4 2.87 -22.78 12.47
C TYR A 4 2.61 -21.73 11.37
N LEU A 5 1.41 -21.72 10.80
CA LEU A 5 1.03 -20.73 9.79
C LEU A 5 0.99 -19.31 10.37
N ASN A 6 0.60 -19.15 11.64
CA ASN A 6 0.64 -17.86 12.33
C ASN A 6 2.07 -17.31 12.40
N VAL A 7 3.00 -18.10 12.90
CA VAL A 7 4.41 -17.70 12.98
C VAL A 7 4.98 -17.44 11.58
N PHE A 8 4.71 -18.32 10.62
CA PHE A 8 5.17 -18.13 9.25
C PHE A 8 4.70 -16.80 8.65
N PHE A 9 3.40 -16.51 8.67
CA PHE A 9 2.86 -15.32 8.00
C PHE A 9 3.12 -14.01 8.74
N TYR A 10 3.26 -14.03 10.07
CA TYR A 10 3.30 -12.79 10.86
C TYR A 10 4.63 -12.55 11.60
N ASP A 11 5.53 -13.54 11.67
CA ASP A 11 6.89 -13.36 12.17
C ASP A 11 7.95 -13.53 11.08
N ILE A 12 7.79 -14.45 10.11
CA ILE A 12 8.85 -14.76 9.12
C ILE A 12 8.62 -14.04 7.79
N TYR A 13 7.43 -14.22 7.21
CA TYR A 13 7.03 -13.66 5.93
C TYR A 13 7.20 -12.13 5.82
N PRO A 14 6.96 -11.31 6.86
CA PRO A 14 7.20 -9.87 6.78
C PRO A 14 8.65 -9.53 6.41
N TYR A 15 9.63 -10.24 7.00
CA TYR A 15 11.05 -10.01 6.72
C TYR A 15 11.47 -10.53 5.34
N LEU A 16 10.86 -11.62 4.87
CA LEU A 16 11.06 -12.09 3.49
C LEU A 16 10.57 -11.04 2.49
N CYS A 17 9.33 -10.56 2.67
CA CYS A 17 8.74 -9.51 1.84
C CYS A 17 9.58 -8.22 1.89
N GLY A 18 10.00 -7.78 3.07
CA GLY A 18 10.84 -6.59 3.25
C GLY A 18 12.21 -6.74 2.59
N THR A 19 12.85 -7.90 2.72
CA THR A 19 14.16 -8.18 2.09
C THR A 19 14.06 -8.12 0.56
N VAL A 20 13.06 -8.80 -0.02
CA VAL A 20 12.85 -8.79 -1.48
C VAL A 20 12.46 -7.39 -1.96
N PHE A 21 11.61 -6.68 -1.21
CA PHE A 21 11.23 -5.30 -1.51
C PHE A 21 12.44 -4.38 -1.62
N ILE A 22 13.33 -4.39 -0.62
CA ILE A 22 14.51 -3.51 -0.58
C ILE A 22 15.54 -3.94 -1.63
N LEU A 23 16.01 -5.19 -1.58
CA LEU A 23 17.07 -5.67 -2.47
C LEU A 23 16.61 -5.74 -3.92
N GLY A 24 15.38 -6.18 -4.18
CA GLY A 24 14.81 -6.19 -5.52
C GLY A 24 14.65 -4.78 -6.10
N SER A 25 14.26 -3.80 -5.28
CA SER A 25 14.18 -2.40 -5.72
C SER A 25 15.56 -1.86 -6.04
N TRP A 26 16.55 -2.10 -5.17
CA TRP A 26 17.92 -1.67 -5.39
C TRP A 26 18.52 -2.30 -6.66
N LEU A 27 18.47 -3.63 -6.80
CA LEU A 27 18.99 -4.31 -7.98
C LEU A 27 18.31 -3.82 -9.27
N ARG A 28 17.00 -3.61 -9.27
CA ARG A 28 16.32 -3.07 -10.45
C ARG A 28 16.67 -1.60 -10.72
N TYR A 29 16.99 -0.83 -9.69
CA TYR A 29 17.49 0.52 -9.87
C TYR A 29 18.87 0.48 -10.56
N ASP A 30 19.83 -0.28 -10.04
CA ASP A 30 21.20 -0.29 -10.60
C ASP A 30 21.27 -0.94 -11.98
N TYR A 31 20.56 -2.05 -12.19
CA TYR A 31 20.66 -2.86 -13.42
C TYR A 31 19.50 -2.65 -14.39
N GLY A 32 18.49 -1.86 -14.05
CA GLY A 32 17.21 -1.81 -14.75
C GLY A 32 16.63 -0.43 -14.99
N GLN A 33 17.44 0.63 -15.04
CA GLN A 33 16.99 2.03 -15.21
C GLN A 33 15.99 2.23 -16.36
N TYR A 34 16.19 1.58 -17.52
CA TYR A 34 15.25 1.71 -18.66
C TYR A 34 13.84 1.16 -18.34
N THR A 35 13.75 0.19 -17.43
CA THR A 35 12.48 -0.40 -16.95
C THR A 35 11.89 0.37 -15.77
N TRP A 36 12.59 1.37 -15.23
CA TRP A 36 12.18 2.18 -14.10
C TRP A 36 11.30 3.35 -14.55
N ARG A 37 10.03 3.05 -14.83
CA ARG A 37 9.08 4.04 -15.37
C ARG A 37 7.66 3.80 -14.89
N ALA A 38 6.87 4.87 -14.85
CA ALA A 38 5.45 4.81 -14.49
C ALA A 38 4.58 4.07 -15.52
N SER A 39 5.09 3.79 -16.73
CA SER A 39 4.38 3.10 -17.81
C SER A 39 2.98 3.69 -18.07
N SER A 40 2.94 4.98 -18.44
CA SER A 40 1.69 5.69 -18.76
C SER A 40 1.05 5.13 -20.03
N SER A 41 -0.28 5.02 -20.01
CA SER A 41 -1.10 4.59 -21.15
C SER A 41 -2.06 5.69 -21.62
N GLN A 42 -1.91 6.91 -21.09
CA GLN A 42 -2.84 8.02 -21.34
C GLN A 42 -2.80 8.51 -22.79
N MET A 43 -1.63 8.43 -23.45
CA MET A 43 -1.49 8.83 -24.85
C MET A 43 -2.32 7.95 -25.79
N LEU A 44 -2.39 6.64 -25.52
CA LEU A 44 -3.11 5.67 -26.35
C LEU A 44 -4.63 5.85 -26.27
N ASP A 45 -5.12 6.26 -25.10
CA ASP A 45 -6.50 6.64 -24.86
C ASP A 45 -6.63 7.58 -23.66
N LYS A 46 -7.16 8.78 -23.87
CA LYS A 46 -7.34 9.77 -22.80
C LYS A 46 -8.66 9.60 -22.06
N ARG A 47 -9.62 8.84 -22.61
CA ARG A 47 -11.01 8.79 -22.12
C ARG A 47 -11.06 8.27 -20.68
N GLY A 48 -11.65 9.07 -19.79
CA GLY A 48 -11.80 8.74 -18.36
C GLY A 48 -10.50 8.70 -17.54
N MET A 49 -9.31 8.77 -18.18
CA MET A 49 -8.03 8.59 -17.49
C MET A 49 -7.80 9.63 -16.39
N VAL A 50 -8.16 10.90 -16.62
CA VAL A 50 -8.00 11.97 -15.63
C VAL A 50 -8.82 11.67 -14.37
N LEU A 51 -10.10 11.33 -14.53
CA LEU A 51 -10.99 11.02 -13.41
C LEU A 51 -10.52 9.78 -12.65
N TRP A 52 -10.34 8.65 -13.34
CA TRP A 52 -10.01 7.38 -12.71
C TRP A 52 -8.62 7.39 -12.07
N SER A 53 -7.65 8.01 -12.73
CA SER A 53 -6.29 8.13 -12.18
C SER A 53 -6.26 9.04 -10.97
N ASN A 54 -6.97 10.17 -10.97
CA ASN A 54 -6.99 11.08 -9.82
C ASN A 54 -7.71 10.45 -8.62
N LEU A 55 -8.88 9.84 -8.82
CA LEU A 55 -9.60 9.13 -7.75
C LEU A 55 -8.72 8.05 -7.12
N PHE A 56 -8.05 7.25 -7.96
CA PHE A 56 -7.16 6.18 -7.48
C PHE A 56 -5.97 6.74 -6.69
N HIS A 57 -5.24 7.72 -7.22
CA HIS A 57 -4.01 8.20 -6.59
C HIS A 57 -4.28 9.07 -5.36
N ILE A 58 -5.29 9.94 -5.39
CA ILE A 58 -5.67 10.74 -4.21
C ILE A 58 -6.10 9.80 -3.08
N GLY A 59 -6.94 8.82 -3.38
CA GLY A 59 -7.36 7.81 -2.41
C GLY A 59 -6.18 7.02 -1.85
N ILE A 60 -5.35 6.42 -2.70
CA ILE A 60 -4.30 5.50 -2.25
C ILE A 60 -3.18 6.23 -1.50
N LEU A 61 -2.90 7.50 -1.83
CA LEU A 61 -1.97 8.33 -1.05
C LEU A 61 -2.55 8.66 0.33
N GLY A 62 -3.85 8.96 0.42
CA GLY A 62 -4.52 9.15 1.71
C GLY A 62 -4.46 7.89 2.58
N ILE A 63 -4.71 6.71 1.99
CA ILE A 63 -4.57 5.41 2.66
C ILE A 63 -3.13 5.20 3.11
N PHE A 64 -2.14 5.44 2.24
CA PHE A 64 -0.73 5.25 2.54
C PHE A 64 -0.29 6.07 3.76
N PHE A 65 -0.58 7.38 3.79
CA PHE A 65 -0.23 8.22 4.94
C PHE A 65 -1.05 7.87 6.18
N GLY A 66 -2.32 7.51 6.03
CA GLY A 66 -3.13 6.99 7.13
C GLY A 66 -2.53 5.74 7.77
N HIS A 67 -2.04 4.79 6.96
CA HIS A 67 -1.38 3.58 7.42
C HIS A 67 -0.01 3.88 8.05
N LEU A 68 0.79 4.72 7.40
CA LEU A 68 2.12 5.11 7.85
C LEU A 68 2.06 5.74 9.26
N PHE A 69 1.25 6.77 9.43
CA PHE A 69 1.12 7.47 10.72
C PHE A 69 0.20 6.73 11.70
N GLY A 70 -0.71 5.88 11.22
CA GLY A 70 -1.55 5.05 12.07
C GLY A 70 -0.73 3.97 12.80
N MET A 71 0.16 3.29 12.07
CA MET A 71 0.90 2.14 12.60
C MET A 71 2.30 2.49 13.13
N LEU A 72 3.06 3.36 12.46
CA LEU A 72 4.48 3.55 12.79
C LEU A 72 4.72 4.68 13.79
N THR A 73 3.74 5.55 14.01
CA THR A 73 3.82 6.58 15.04
C THR A 73 3.81 5.91 16.42
N PRO A 74 4.84 6.08 17.26
CA PRO A 74 4.90 5.43 18.57
C PRO A 74 3.88 6.04 19.54
N HIS A 75 3.32 5.23 20.44
CA HIS A 75 2.19 5.62 21.30
C HIS A 75 2.46 6.89 22.12
N TRP A 76 3.66 6.99 22.71
CA TRP A 76 4.07 8.11 23.56
C TRP A 76 4.02 9.47 22.84
N MET A 77 4.17 9.51 21.51
CA MET A 77 4.20 10.77 20.76
C MET A 77 2.83 11.43 20.66
N TYR A 78 1.75 10.64 20.75
CA TYR A 78 0.40 11.12 20.45
C TYR A 78 -0.63 10.82 21.53
N ALA A 79 -0.32 9.96 22.51
CA ALA A 79 -1.28 9.46 23.49
C ALA A 79 -2.05 10.58 24.22
N TRP A 80 -1.42 11.74 24.45
CA TRP A 80 -2.01 12.85 25.18
C TRP A 80 -3.04 13.68 24.40
N PHE A 81 -3.01 13.66 23.06
CA PHE A 81 -3.95 14.43 22.22
C PHE A 81 -4.70 13.60 21.18
N LEU A 82 -4.27 12.37 20.92
CA LEU A 82 -4.85 11.50 19.90
C LEU A 82 -4.97 10.04 20.37
N PRO A 83 -5.81 9.74 21.38
CA PRO A 83 -5.99 8.39 21.90
C PRO A 83 -6.30 7.36 20.81
N ILE A 84 -6.01 6.08 21.07
CA ILE A 84 -6.15 5.01 20.06
C ILE A 84 -7.56 4.91 19.46
N ALA A 85 -8.61 5.09 20.27
CA ALA A 85 -9.99 5.14 19.80
C ALA A 85 -10.24 6.28 18.79
N VAL A 86 -9.68 7.46 19.04
CA VAL A 86 -9.78 8.62 18.14
C VAL A 86 -9.03 8.34 16.83
N LYS A 87 -7.84 7.75 16.91
CA LYS A 87 -7.11 7.29 15.71
C LYS A 87 -7.91 6.29 14.90
N GLN A 88 -8.56 5.33 15.56
CA GLN A 88 -9.38 4.34 14.89
C GLN A 88 -10.59 5.01 14.20
N GLN A 89 -11.27 5.94 14.86
CA GLN A 89 -12.36 6.71 14.24
C GLN A 89 -11.88 7.49 13.00
N MET A 90 -10.73 8.17 13.09
CA MET A 90 -10.12 8.84 11.94
C MET A 90 -9.80 7.84 10.81
N ALA A 91 -9.24 6.69 11.13
CA ALA A 91 -8.92 5.66 10.15
C ALA A 91 -10.19 5.10 9.47
N MET A 92 -11.26 4.85 10.23
CA MET A 92 -12.52 4.37 9.67
C MET A 92 -13.19 5.41 8.76
N ILE A 93 -13.22 6.68 9.16
CA ILE A 93 -13.88 7.74 8.40
C ILE A 93 -13.01 8.22 7.24
N ALA A 94 -11.86 8.84 7.54
CA ALA A 94 -10.99 9.42 6.53
C ALA A 94 -10.35 8.33 5.66
N GLY A 95 -9.89 7.24 6.28
CA GLY A 95 -9.37 6.08 5.55
C GLY A 95 -10.46 5.37 4.74
N GLY A 96 -11.69 5.27 5.26
CA GLY A 96 -12.84 4.73 4.52
C GLY A 96 -13.17 5.56 3.27
N ILE A 97 -13.23 6.89 3.38
CA ILE A 97 -13.42 7.79 2.22
C ILE A 97 -12.30 7.59 1.19
N CYS A 98 -11.04 7.59 1.63
CA CYS A 98 -9.89 7.36 0.75
C CYS A 98 -9.93 5.96 0.11
N GLY A 99 -10.39 4.94 0.85
CA GLY A 99 -10.65 3.59 0.37
C GLY A 99 -11.69 3.55 -0.75
N VAL A 100 -12.81 4.23 -0.58
CA VAL A 100 -13.86 4.31 -1.61
C VAL A 100 -13.34 5.00 -2.88
N LEU A 101 -12.62 6.13 -2.75
CA LEU A 101 -12.00 6.81 -3.89
C LEU A 101 -11.02 5.90 -4.64
N THR A 102 -10.18 5.17 -3.89
CA THR A 102 -9.21 4.21 -4.43
C THR A 102 -9.92 3.08 -5.17
N LEU A 103 -10.96 2.48 -4.58
CA LEU A 103 -11.70 1.37 -5.16
C LEU A 103 -12.40 1.80 -6.45
N VAL A 104 -13.12 2.93 -6.44
CA VAL A 104 -13.83 3.45 -7.62
C VAL A 104 -12.84 3.83 -8.73
N GLY A 105 -11.77 4.56 -8.40
CA GLY A 105 -10.73 4.93 -9.37
C GLY A 105 -10.03 3.72 -9.96
N GLY A 106 -9.64 2.77 -9.11
CA GLY A 106 -8.95 1.55 -9.52
C GLY A 106 -9.84 0.63 -10.35
N ALA A 107 -11.13 0.49 -10.01
CA ALA A 107 -12.10 -0.27 -10.80
C ALA A 107 -12.26 0.35 -12.20
N GLY A 108 -12.39 1.67 -12.29
CA GLY A 108 -12.42 2.39 -13.57
C GLY A 108 -11.15 2.17 -14.40
N LEU A 109 -9.97 2.22 -13.77
CA LEU A 109 -8.69 1.91 -14.42
C LEU A 109 -8.59 0.45 -14.88
N LEU A 110 -9.12 -0.49 -14.10
CA LEU A 110 -9.09 -1.91 -14.42
C LEU A 110 -10.03 -2.22 -15.59
N VAL A 111 -11.27 -1.74 -15.55
CA VAL A 111 -12.21 -1.86 -16.67
C VAL A 111 -11.57 -1.29 -17.93
N ARG A 112 -11.02 -0.08 -17.88
CA ARG A 112 -10.30 0.54 -19.00
C ARG A 112 -9.16 -0.35 -19.52
N ARG A 113 -8.38 -0.98 -18.64
CA ARG A 113 -7.25 -1.85 -19.03
C ARG A 113 -7.71 -3.17 -19.67
N LEU A 114 -8.85 -3.70 -19.25
CA LEU A 114 -9.37 -4.98 -19.71
C LEU A 114 -10.20 -4.85 -21.00
N THR A 115 -10.96 -3.77 -21.17
CA THR A 115 -11.96 -3.63 -22.25
C THR A 115 -11.52 -2.71 -23.39
N ASN A 116 -10.61 -1.77 -23.17
CA ASN A 116 -10.11 -0.91 -24.25
C ASN A 116 -9.06 -1.66 -25.09
N SER A 117 -9.34 -1.86 -26.37
CA SER A 117 -8.48 -2.60 -27.29
C SER A 117 -7.03 -2.10 -27.35
N ARG A 118 -6.81 -0.78 -27.39
CA ARG A 118 -5.46 -0.17 -27.49
C ARG A 118 -4.64 -0.41 -26.22
N ILE A 119 -5.28 -0.33 -25.06
CA ILE A 119 -4.61 -0.49 -23.76
C ILE A 119 -4.39 -1.96 -23.47
N ARG A 120 -5.38 -2.81 -23.77
CA ARG A 120 -5.27 -4.25 -23.56
C ARG A 120 -4.16 -4.84 -24.42
N ALA A 121 -4.04 -4.41 -25.68
CA ALA A 121 -2.99 -4.85 -26.60
C ALA A 121 -1.57 -4.49 -26.15
N THR A 122 -1.41 -3.46 -25.31
CA THR A 122 -0.10 -2.95 -24.86
C THR A 122 0.16 -3.13 -23.36
N SER A 123 -0.77 -3.76 -22.63
CA SER A 123 -0.61 -4.03 -21.19
C SER A 123 0.14 -5.33 -20.95
N SER A 124 1.06 -5.32 -19.99
CA SER A 124 1.66 -6.57 -19.50
C SER A 124 0.73 -7.30 -18.55
N THR A 125 0.95 -8.62 -18.38
CA THR A 125 0.25 -9.41 -17.35
C THR A 125 0.48 -8.84 -15.95
N ALA A 126 1.70 -8.35 -15.67
CA ALA A 126 2.05 -7.73 -14.39
C ALA A 126 1.24 -6.44 -14.13
N ASP A 127 0.95 -5.63 -15.15
CA ASP A 127 0.11 -4.43 -15.01
C ASP A 127 -1.33 -4.74 -14.60
N ILE A 128 -1.89 -5.82 -15.13
CA ILE A 128 -3.25 -6.28 -14.79
C ILE A 128 -3.24 -6.89 -13.40
N LEU A 129 -2.31 -7.81 -13.13
CA LEU A 129 -2.23 -8.53 -11.87
C LEU A 129 -2.06 -7.58 -10.68
N ILE A 130 -1.13 -6.63 -10.77
CA ILE A 130 -0.89 -5.72 -9.64
C ILE A 130 -2.09 -4.81 -9.38
N LEU A 131 -2.80 -4.38 -10.42
CA LEU A 131 -4.02 -3.59 -10.25
C LEU A 131 -5.15 -4.41 -9.62
N CYS A 132 -5.32 -5.67 -10.03
CA CYS A 132 -6.28 -6.58 -9.40
C CYS A 132 -5.94 -6.81 -7.92
N VAL A 133 -4.67 -7.07 -7.60
CA VAL A 133 -4.20 -7.27 -6.22
C VAL A 133 -4.49 -6.04 -5.35
N LEU A 134 -4.22 -4.83 -5.86
CA LEU A 134 -4.50 -3.58 -5.14
C LEU A 134 -6.00 -3.38 -4.91
N LEU A 135 -6.85 -3.75 -5.88
CA LEU A 135 -8.30 -3.68 -5.70
C LEU A 135 -8.81 -4.68 -4.66
N VAL A 136 -8.32 -5.92 -4.68
CA VAL A 136 -8.66 -6.92 -3.66
C VAL A 136 -8.20 -6.45 -2.29
N GLN A 137 -6.98 -5.90 -2.17
CA GLN A 137 -6.48 -5.33 -0.92
C GLN A 137 -7.36 -4.18 -0.41
N CYS A 138 -7.78 -3.29 -1.32
CA CYS A 138 -8.67 -2.18 -0.98
C CYS A 138 -10.05 -2.65 -0.52
N ILE A 139 -10.61 -3.68 -1.17
CA ILE A 139 -11.87 -4.30 -0.75
C ILE A 139 -11.72 -4.90 0.65
N LEU A 140 -10.67 -5.70 0.88
CA LEU A 140 -10.40 -6.28 2.19
C LEU A 140 -10.29 -5.20 3.27
N GLY A 141 -9.56 -4.11 2.98
CA GLY A 141 -9.40 -2.97 3.89
C GLY A 141 -10.71 -2.25 4.20
N LEU A 142 -11.59 -2.07 3.22
CA LEU A 142 -12.94 -1.53 3.48
C LEU A 142 -13.81 -2.50 4.27
N THR A 143 -13.67 -3.81 4.04
CA THR A 143 -14.37 -4.85 4.78
C THR A 143 -13.92 -4.95 6.24
N THR A 144 -12.74 -4.47 6.62
CA THR A 144 -12.33 -4.43 8.04
C THR A 144 -13.09 -3.38 8.85
N ILE A 145 -13.66 -2.34 8.21
CA ILE A 145 -14.31 -1.21 8.92
C ILE A 145 -15.46 -1.68 9.84
N PRO A 146 -16.41 -2.53 9.38
CA PRO A 146 -17.43 -3.10 10.27
C PRO A 146 -16.89 -3.90 11.45
N PHE A 147 -15.75 -4.58 11.30
CA PHE A 147 -15.11 -5.35 12.39
C PHE A 147 -14.45 -4.42 13.41
N SER A 148 -13.79 -3.36 12.96
CA SER A 148 -13.28 -2.31 13.84
C SER A 148 -14.40 -1.57 14.57
N ALA A 149 -15.56 -1.38 13.93
CA ALA A 149 -16.73 -0.75 14.55
C ALA A 149 -17.31 -1.54 15.73
N GLN A 150 -17.06 -2.86 15.81
CA GLN A 150 -17.44 -3.69 16.96
C GLN A 150 -16.55 -3.44 18.19
N HIS A 151 -15.38 -2.81 18.01
CA HIS A 151 -14.39 -2.53 19.05
C HIS A 151 -14.02 -1.04 19.05
N PRO A 152 -14.98 -0.13 19.35
CA PRO A 152 -14.79 1.31 19.23
C PRO A 152 -13.73 1.88 20.19
N ASP A 153 -13.37 1.12 21.23
CA ASP A 153 -12.29 1.41 22.18
C ASP A 153 -10.89 1.36 21.54
N GLY A 154 -10.75 0.78 20.35
CA GLY A 154 -9.49 0.72 19.60
C GLY A 154 -8.61 -0.47 19.96
N SER A 155 -9.14 -1.47 20.68
CA SER A 155 -8.41 -2.68 21.08
C SER A 155 -7.88 -3.48 19.89
N GLU A 156 -8.68 -3.66 18.83
CA GLU A 156 -8.22 -4.31 17.60
C GLU A 156 -7.13 -3.49 16.89
N MET A 157 -7.25 -2.16 16.84
CA MET A 157 -6.20 -1.31 16.28
C MET A 157 -4.90 -1.42 17.08
N LEU A 158 -4.97 -1.48 18.42
CA LEU A 158 -3.79 -1.60 19.27
C LEU A 158 -2.99 -2.88 18.99
N LYS A 159 -3.68 -4.01 18.77
CA LYS A 159 -3.07 -5.28 18.36
C LYS A 159 -2.31 -5.16 17.03
N LEU A 160 -2.94 -4.56 16.03
CA LEU A 160 -2.36 -4.37 14.69
C LEU A 160 -1.16 -3.43 14.72
N VAL A 161 -1.26 -2.33 15.48
CA VAL A 161 -0.16 -1.37 15.67
C VAL A 161 1.00 -2.03 16.41
N GLY A 162 0.73 -2.81 17.47
CA GLY A 162 1.76 -3.53 18.21
C GLY A 162 2.52 -4.54 17.35
N TRP A 163 1.80 -5.30 16.52
CA TRP A 163 2.41 -6.19 15.53
C TRP A 163 3.30 -5.41 14.54
N ALA A 164 2.76 -4.36 13.92
CA ALA A 164 3.50 -3.58 12.91
C ALA A 164 4.77 -2.96 13.49
N GLN A 165 4.69 -2.38 14.70
CA GLN A 165 5.83 -1.77 15.40
C GLN A 165 6.88 -2.82 15.76
N SER A 166 6.48 -4.00 16.24
CA SER A 166 7.39 -5.10 16.55
C SER A 166 8.15 -5.56 15.32
N VAL A 167 7.46 -5.73 14.18
CA VAL A 167 8.09 -6.12 12.90
C VAL A 167 9.13 -5.09 12.45
N VAL A 168 8.79 -3.79 12.42
CA VAL A 168 9.72 -2.76 11.90
C VAL A 168 10.87 -2.45 12.85
N THR A 169 10.74 -2.80 14.14
CA THR A 169 11.80 -2.67 15.15
C THR A 169 12.53 -3.99 15.41
N PHE A 170 12.29 -5.02 14.59
CA PHE A 170 12.95 -6.32 14.65
C PHE A 170 12.79 -7.04 16.00
N GLN A 171 11.64 -6.84 16.67
CA GLN A 171 11.29 -7.54 17.90
C GLN A 171 10.64 -8.89 17.56
N GLY A 172 11.19 -9.97 18.13
CA GLY A 172 10.66 -11.32 17.94
C GLY A 172 9.30 -11.51 18.62
N GLY A 173 8.50 -12.46 18.12
CA GLY A 173 7.18 -12.77 18.66
C GLY A 173 6.09 -11.76 18.31
N ALA A 174 6.27 -11.00 17.22
CA ALA A 174 5.31 -10.01 16.75
C ALA A 174 3.90 -10.61 16.54
N SER A 175 3.81 -11.85 16.08
CA SER A 175 2.55 -12.56 15.84
C SER A 175 1.68 -12.71 17.09
N ALA A 176 2.25 -12.68 18.30
CA ALA A 176 1.50 -12.73 19.55
C ALA A 176 0.60 -11.50 19.75
N HIS A 177 0.97 -10.35 19.18
CA HIS A 177 0.11 -9.16 19.22
C HIS A 177 -1.21 -9.37 18.46
N LEU A 178 -1.28 -10.32 17.54
CA LEU A 178 -2.46 -10.59 16.70
C LEU A 178 -3.41 -11.61 17.32
N ASP A 179 -3.22 -11.98 18.59
CA ASP A 179 -4.07 -12.96 19.25
C ASP A 179 -5.51 -12.44 19.39
N GLY A 180 -6.46 -13.27 18.96
CA GLY A 180 -7.89 -12.95 18.92
C GLY A 180 -8.32 -11.91 17.89
N VAL A 181 -7.42 -11.40 17.05
CA VAL A 181 -7.78 -10.45 15.97
C VAL A 181 -8.64 -11.14 14.92
N ALA A 182 -9.63 -10.44 14.36
CA ALA A 182 -10.52 -11.02 13.35
C ALA A 182 -9.76 -11.48 12.08
N LEU A 183 -10.21 -12.58 11.46
CA LEU A 183 -9.55 -13.19 10.30
C LEU A 183 -9.38 -12.22 9.11
N ILE A 184 -10.30 -11.25 8.94
CA ILE A 184 -10.22 -10.28 7.86
C ILE A 184 -8.95 -9.42 7.94
N PHE A 185 -8.51 -9.04 9.14
CA PHE A 185 -7.27 -8.30 9.34
C PHE A 185 -6.06 -9.14 8.98
N ARG A 186 -6.07 -10.42 9.38
CA ARG A 186 -5.03 -11.40 9.05
C ARG A 186 -4.83 -11.51 7.53
N VAL A 187 -5.91 -11.68 6.77
CA VAL A 187 -5.86 -11.74 5.30
C VAL A 187 -5.38 -10.41 4.71
N HIS A 188 -5.86 -9.28 5.22
CA HIS A 188 -5.44 -7.94 4.78
C HIS A 188 -3.93 -7.72 5.00
N LEU A 189 -3.38 -8.12 6.14
CA LEU A 189 -1.94 -8.01 6.43
C LEU A 189 -1.11 -8.87 5.48
N VAL A 190 -1.49 -10.13 5.28
CA VAL A 190 -0.76 -11.04 4.38
C VAL A 190 -0.75 -10.50 2.95
N LEU A 191 -1.90 -10.12 2.40
CA LEU A 191 -1.95 -9.58 1.05
C LEU A 191 -1.24 -8.21 0.94
N GLY A 192 -1.31 -7.39 1.99
CA GLY A 192 -0.56 -6.15 2.12
C GLY A 192 0.95 -6.37 2.00
N MET A 193 1.50 -7.33 2.74
CA MET A 193 2.92 -7.71 2.65
C MET A 193 3.28 -8.31 1.28
N THR A 194 2.38 -9.11 0.69
CA THR A 194 2.56 -9.64 -0.67
C THR A 194 2.70 -8.52 -1.71
N ILE A 195 2.04 -7.37 -1.52
CA ILE A 195 2.24 -6.21 -2.41
C ILE A 195 3.70 -5.74 -2.36
N PHE A 196 4.33 -5.67 -1.17
CA PHE A 196 5.74 -5.34 -1.04
C PHE A 196 6.65 -6.38 -1.71
N LEU A 197 6.30 -7.66 -1.61
CA LEU A 197 7.02 -8.74 -2.31
C LEU A 197 6.96 -8.58 -3.84
N LEU A 198 5.81 -8.20 -4.38
CA LEU A 198 5.60 -7.99 -5.83
C LEU A 198 6.11 -6.63 -6.33
N PHE A 199 6.32 -5.67 -5.43
CA PHE A 199 6.65 -4.29 -5.74
C PHE A 199 7.84 -4.13 -6.70
N PRO A 200 9.04 -4.72 -6.47
CA PRO A 200 10.20 -4.49 -7.33
C PRO A 200 10.05 -5.10 -8.73
N PHE A 201 9.11 -6.03 -8.93
CA PHE A 201 8.90 -6.74 -10.20
C PHE A 201 7.75 -6.15 -11.02
N THR A 202 7.07 -5.12 -10.51
CA THR A 202 5.90 -4.53 -11.17
C THR A 202 6.12 -3.06 -11.47
N ARG A 203 5.09 -2.38 -12.00
CA ARG A 203 5.12 -0.93 -12.23
C ARG A 203 5.24 -0.12 -10.93
N LEU A 204 5.06 -0.71 -9.75
CA LEU A 204 5.02 0.00 -8.46
C LEU A 204 6.32 0.74 -8.11
N VAL A 205 7.45 0.39 -8.73
CA VAL A 205 8.72 1.11 -8.61
C VAL A 205 8.61 2.62 -8.87
N HIS A 206 7.61 3.07 -9.63
CA HIS A 206 7.37 4.50 -9.83
C HIS A 206 7.09 5.28 -8.53
N VAL A 207 6.62 4.62 -7.46
CA VAL A 207 6.34 5.25 -6.15
C VAL A 207 7.62 5.80 -5.53
N TRP A 208 8.76 5.12 -5.68
CA TRP A 208 10.07 5.62 -5.22
C TRP A 208 10.48 6.93 -5.87
N SER A 209 9.97 7.23 -7.06
CA SER A 209 10.34 8.40 -7.86
C SER A 209 9.31 9.53 -7.77
N ALA A 210 8.60 9.63 -6.65
CA ALA A 210 7.78 10.80 -6.35
C ALA A 210 8.65 12.08 -6.49
N PRO A 211 8.30 13.03 -7.38
CA PRO A 211 9.20 14.09 -7.80
C PRO A 211 9.27 15.26 -6.79
N VAL A 212 9.55 14.98 -5.52
CA VAL A 212 9.57 15.99 -4.44
C VAL A 212 10.63 17.07 -4.67
N GLU A 213 11.78 16.70 -5.22
CA GLU A 213 12.86 17.66 -5.56
C GLU A 213 12.40 18.75 -6.55
N TYR A 214 11.41 18.45 -7.39
CA TYR A 214 10.93 19.39 -8.41
C TYR A 214 10.43 20.72 -7.83
N PHE A 215 9.94 20.73 -6.59
CA PHE A 215 9.45 21.95 -5.94
C PHE A 215 10.54 23.00 -5.68
N THR A 216 11.81 22.58 -5.58
CA THR A 216 12.94 23.48 -5.29
C THR A 216 14.01 23.49 -6.39
N ARG A 217 13.92 22.58 -7.35
CA ARG A 217 14.85 22.48 -8.48
C ARG A 217 14.73 23.68 -9.42
N ARG A 218 15.86 24.20 -9.90
CA ARG A 218 15.89 25.22 -10.95
C ARG A 218 15.31 24.67 -12.27
N ASN A 219 14.71 25.55 -13.06
CA ASN A 219 14.11 25.18 -14.35
C ASN A 219 15.16 24.66 -15.36
N GLN A 220 16.31 25.34 -15.44
CA GLN A 220 17.39 24.96 -16.35
C GLN A 220 18.32 23.94 -15.67
N ILE A 221 18.54 22.81 -16.33
CA ILE A 221 19.51 21.80 -15.91
C ILE A 221 20.58 21.69 -17.00
N VAL A 222 21.81 22.03 -16.63
CA VAL A 222 22.98 21.88 -17.50
C VAL A 222 23.89 20.84 -16.86
N ARG A 223 24.20 19.77 -17.59
CA ARG A 223 25.17 18.76 -17.15
C ARG A 223 26.53 19.06 -17.75
N SER A 224 27.54 19.15 -16.89
CA SER A 224 28.93 19.31 -17.32
C SER A 224 29.50 17.99 -17.85
N ARG A 225 30.61 18.05 -18.58
CA ARG A 225 31.39 16.87 -19.00
C ARG A 225 32.31 16.34 -17.89
N ARG A 226 32.51 17.13 -16.83
CA ARG A 226 33.37 16.78 -15.69
C ARG A 226 32.66 15.85 -14.72
#